data_AF-A0A9D4M7Z5-F1
#
_entry.id   AF-A0A9D4M7Z5-F1
#
_cell.length_a   1.000
_cell.length_b   1.000
_cell.length_c   1.000
_cell.angle_alpha   90.00
_cell.angle_beta   90.00
_cell.angle_gamma   90.00
#
_symmetry.space_group_name_H-M   'P 1'
#
loop_
_entity.id
_entity.type
_entity.pdbx_description
1 polymer ?
#
loop_
_entity_poly.entity_id
_entity_poly.type
_entity_poly.pdbx_seq_one_letter_code
_entity_poly.pdbx_strand_id
1 'polypeptide(L)' 'MGAPKHKLLAGIGLYGRSFTLQTPANNGFGAATIGAGRAGIYTREPGFLSFYEVYIDTFLFHSLFVQYLAFSDLFL' A
#
# COMPACT_ATOMS: atom_id res chain seq x y z
N MET A 1 22.80 -3.45 30.42
CA MET A 1 23.69 -4.08 29.42
C MET A 1 23.01 -3.99 28.08
N GLY A 2 23.69 -3.51 27.03
CA GLY A 2 23.08 -3.29 25.71
C GLY A 2 24.11 -3.53 24.60
N ALA A 3 23.61 -3.72 23.38
CA ALA A 3 24.48 -3.97 22.24
C ALA A 3 25.33 -2.72 21.90
N PRO A 4 26.65 -2.85 21.74
CA PRO A 4 27.51 -1.73 21.35
C PRO A 4 27.15 -1.25 19.94
N LYS A 5 27.07 0.06 19.74
CA LYS A 5 26.52 0.70 18.52
C LYS A 5 27.13 0.20 17.21
N HIS A 6 28.44 -0.08 17.20
CA HIS A 6 29.15 -0.57 16.01
C HIS A 6 28.80 -2.03 15.63
N LYS A 7 28.05 -2.74 16.47
CA LYS A 7 27.51 -4.08 16.18
C LYS A 7 26.02 -4.05 15.85
N LEU A 8 25.40 -2.87 15.83
CA LEU A 8 24.01 -2.70 15.43
C LEU A 8 23.94 -2.55 13.91
N LEU A 9 23.37 -3.57 13.25
CA LEU A 9 23.02 -3.49 11.85
C LEU A 9 21.56 -3.05 11.73
N ALA A 10 21.30 -1.85 11.21
CA ALA A 10 19.95 -1.40 10.91
C ALA A 10 19.49 -2.02 9.58
N GLY A 11 18.52 -2.92 9.63
CA GLY A 11 17.90 -3.47 8.43
C GLY A 11 17.04 -2.42 7.73
N ILE A 12 17.19 -2.29 6.41
CA ILE A 12 16.33 -1.46 5.58
C ILE A 12 15.36 -2.39 4.85
N GLY A 13 14.06 -2.25 5.13
CA GLY A 13 13.02 -3.01 4.45
C GLY A 13 12.68 -2.40 3.10
N LEU A 14 12.97 -3.10 2.00
CA LEU A 14 12.53 -2.71 0.64
C LEU A 14 11.11 -3.24 0.31
N TYR A 15 10.27 -3.37 1.34
CA TYR A 15 8.90 -3.84 1.28
C TYR A 15 8.03 -3.07 2.28
N GLY A 16 6.73 -3.01 2.00
CA GLY A 16 5.72 -2.43 2.88
C GLY A 16 4.66 -3.44 3.27
N ARG A 17 3.96 -3.16 4.37
CA ARG A 17 2.72 -3.85 4.71
C ARG A 17 1.53 -2.99 4.33
N SER A 18 0.56 -3.59 3.66
CA SER A 18 -0.66 -2.90 3.22
C SER A 18 -1.89 -3.42 3.97
N PHE A 19 -2.89 -2.56 4.11
CA PHE A 19 -4.14 -2.87 4.82
C PHE A 19 -5.32 -2.35 4.02
N THR A 20 -6.44 -3.08 4.06
CA THR A 20 -7.68 -2.60 3.47
C THR A 20 -8.45 -1.81 4.53
N LEU A 21 -8.68 -0.53 4.28
CA LEU A 21 -9.41 0.36 5.19
C LEU A 21 -10.90 -0.01 5.22
N GLN A 22 -11.51 0.07 6.40
CA GLN A 22 -12.97 -0.09 6.54
C GLN A 22 -13.74 1.07 5.91
N THR A 23 -13.16 2.28 5.95
CA THR A 23 -13.74 3.47 5.34
C THR A 23 -12.67 4.18 4.54
N PRO A 24 -12.77 4.25 3.19
CA PRO A 24 -11.74 4.86 2.35
C PRO A 24 -11.44 6.33 2.66
N ALA A 25 -12.44 7.07 3.14
CA ALA A 25 -12.29 8.46 3.56
C ALA A 25 -11.50 8.63 4.87
N ASN A 26 -11.34 7.58 5.67
CA ASN A 26 -10.56 7.58 6.90
C ASN A 26 -9.25 6.83 6.68
N ASN A 27 -8.22 7.56 6.27
CA ASN A 27 -6.91 7.02 5.88
C ASN A 27 -5.76 7.53 6.79
N GLY A 28 -6.10 8.07 7.95
CA GLY A 28 -5.13 8.50 8.95
C GLY A 28 -4.39 7.34 9.63
N PHE A 29 -3.36 7.67 10.40
CA PHE A 29 -2.63 6.69 11.19
C PHE A 29 -3.58 6.01 12.21
N GLY A 30 -3.60 4.68 12.23
CA GLY A 30 -4.46 3.89 13.12
C GLY A 30 -5.93 3.82 12.71
N ALA A 31 -6.28 4.23 11.48
CA ALA A 31 -7.63 4.05 10.95
C ALA A 31 -8.06 2.57 10.95
N ALA A 32 -9.36 2.33 11.17
CA ALA A 32 -9.92 0.98 11.22
C ALA A 32 -9.74 0.25 9.88
N THR A 33 -9.28 -1.01 9.95
CA THR A 33 -9.02 -1.87 8.80
C THR A 33 -9.94 -3.09 8.84
N ILE A 34 -10.33 -3.58 7.67
CA ILE A 34 -11.04 -4.87 7.53
C ILE A 34 -10.08 -6.05 7.46
N GLY A 35 -8.79 -5.79 7.24
CA GLY A 35 -7.76 -6.81 7.19
C GLY A 35 -6.57 -6.43 6.31
N ALA A 36 -5.87 -7.46 5.83
CA ALA A 36 -4.72 -7.31 4.94
C ALA A 36 -5.10 -6.60 3.63
N GLY A 37 -4.16 -5.82 3.11
CA GLY A 37 -4.30 -5.17 1.80
C GLY A 37 -4.29 -6.17 0.65
N ARG A 38 -4.67 -5.71 -0.54
CA ARG A 38 -4.64 -6.54 -1.75
C ARG A 38 -3.23 -7.08 -2.00
N ALA A 39 -3.16 -8.34 -2.41
CA ALA A 39 -1.90 -8.99 -2.76
C ALA A 39 -1.26 -8.32 -3.99
N GLY A 40 0.05 -8.12 -3.94
CA GLY A 40 0.83 -7.69 -5.09
C GLY A 40 0.80 -8.71 -6.23
N ILE A 41 0.94 -8.24 -7.46
CA ILE A 41 0.91 -9.09 -8.66
C ILE A 41 2.08 -10.09 -8.72
N TYR A 42 3.21 -9.74 -8.11
CA TYR A 42 4.43 -10.55 -8.10
C TYR A 42 4.65 -11.22 -6.75
N THR A 43 4.52 -10.48 -5.64
CA THR A 43 4.69 -11.03 -4.29
C THR A 43 3.56 -11.97 -3.90
N ARG A 44 2.34 -11.72 -4.41
CA ARG A 44 1.14 -12.57 -4.24
C ARG A 44 0.76 -12.86 -2.79
N GLU A 45 1.29 -12.09 -1.86
CA GLU A 45 0.96 -12.19 -0.44
C GLU A 45 0.07 -11.02 -0.01
N PRO A 46 -1.14 -11.28 0.50
CA PRO A 46 -2.00 -10.22 1.02
C PRO A 46 -1.31 -9.42 2.12
N GLY A 47 -1.44 -8.10 2.05
CA GLY A 47 -0.84 -7.19 3.00
C GLY A 47 0.68 -7.08 2.91
N PHE A 48 1.32 -7.59 1.86
CA PHE A 48 2.74 -7.40 1.58
C PHE A 48 2.92 -6.87 0.16
N LEU A 49 3.71 -5.81 0.02
CA LEU A 49 4.05 -5.22 -1.26
C LEU A 49 5.55 -4.95 -1.31
N SER A 50 6.20 -5.39 -2.38
CA SER A 50 7.57 -4.98 -2.66
C SER A 50 7.62 -3.52 -3.13
N PHE A 51 8.78 -2.86 -2.98
CA PHE A 51 8.93 -1.44 -3.31
C PHE A 51 8.43 -1.07 -4.72
N TYR A 52 8.71 -1.89 -5.72
CA TYR A 52 8.28 -1.63 -7.09
C TYR A 52 6.77 -1.89 -7.30
N GLU A 53 6.16 -2.80 -6.53
CA GLU A 53 4.72 -3.02 -6.57
C GLU A 53 3.93 -1.85 -5.99
N VAL A 54 4.48 -1.14 -5.00
CA VAL A 54 3.86 0.08 -4.47
C VAL A 54 3.68 1.12 -5.58
N TYR A 55 4.69 1.28 -6.44
CA TYR A 55 4.62 2.18 -7.59
C TYR A 55 3.55 1.73 -8.59
N ILE A 56 3.53 0.44 -8.93
CA ILE A 56 2.57 -0.14 -9.87
C ILE A 56 1.13 -0.01 -9.33
N ASP A 57 0.89 -0.34 -8.06
CA ASP A 57 -0.43 -0.29 -7.44
C ASP A 57 -0.96 1.15 -7.40
N THR A 58 -0.12 2.12 -7.02
CA THR A 58 -0.47 3.55 -7.03
C THR A 58 -0.80 4.05 -8.44
N PHE A 59 0.02 3.67 -9.42
CA PHE A 59 -0.17 4.10 -10.82
C PHE A 59 -1.44 3.50 -11.44
N LEU A 60 -1.70 2.21 -11.22
CA LEU A 60 -2.91 1.54 -11.69
C LEU A 60 -4.16 2.11 -11.01
N PHE A 61 -4.11 2.38 -9.72
CA PHE A 61 -5.22 3.01 -8.99
C PHE A 61 -5.54 4.39 -9.57
N HIS A 62 -4.52 5.22 -9.82
CA HIS A 62 -4.70 6.53 -10.43
C HIS A 62 -5.25 6.42 -11.87
N SER A 63 -4.70 5.54 -12.68
CA SER A 63 -5.16 5.35 -14.07
C SER A 63 -6.62 4.89 -14.14
N LEU A 64 -7.01 3.92 -13.32
CA LEU A 64 -8.39 3.42 -13.26
C LEU A 64 -9.36 4.48 -12.73
N PHE A 65 -8.95 5.27 -11.73
CA PHE A 65 -9.75 6.36 -11.18
C PHE A 65 -9.99 7.48 -12.20
N VAL A 66 -8.95 7.88 -12.94
CA VAL A 66 -9.07 8.90 -14.01
C VAL A 66 -9.99 8.41 -15.13
N GLN A 67 -9.87 7.14 -15.55
CA GLN A 67 -10.75 6.55 -16.55
C GLN A 67 -12.22 6.52 -16.07
N TYR A 68 -12.44 6.21 -14.78
CA TYR A 68 -13.76 6.18 -14.17
C TYR A 68 -14.40 7.56 -14.11
N LEU A 69 -13.64 8.59 -13.69
CA LEU A 69 -14.12 9.97 -13.66
C LEU A 69 -14.45 10.48 -15.08
N ALA A 70 -13.55 10.24 -16.04
CA ALA A 70 -13.77 10.60 -17.43
C ALA A 70 -15.02 9.93 -18.05
N PHE A 71 -15.35 8.72 -17.58
CA PHE A 71 -16.57 8.04 -17.97
C PHE A 71 -17.81 8.58 -17.24
N SER A 72 -17.72 8.92 -15.95
CA SER A 72 -18.86 9.48 -15.20
C SER A 72 -19.32 10.85 -15.72
N ASP A 73 -18.38 11.67 -16.19
CA ASP A 73 -18.68 12.98 -16.80
C ASP A 73 -19.33 12.86 -18.19
N LEU A 74 -19.36 11.66 -18.78
CA LEU A 74 -20.00 11.39 -20.08
C LEU A 74 -21.49 11.00 -19.95
N PHE A 75 -21.95 10.67 -18.74
CA PHE A 75 -23.35 10.31 -18.45
C PHE A 75 -24.08 11.33 -17.57
N LEU A 76 -23.46 12.49 -17.33
CA LEU A 76 -24.07 13.69 -16.74
C LEU A 76 -24.18 14.78 -17.83
#